data_AF-A0A6A6DBA1-F1
#
_entry.id   AF-A0A6A6DBA1-F1
#
_cell.length_a   1.000
_cell.length_b   1.000
_cell.length_c   1.000
_cell.angle_alpha   90.00
_cell.angle_beta   90.00
_cell.angle_gamma   90.00
#
_symmetry.space_group_name_H-M   'P 1'
#
loop_
_entity.id
_entity.type
_entity.pdbx_description
1 polymer ?
#
loop_
_entity_poly.entity_id
_entity_poly.type
_entity_poly.pdbx_seq_one_letter_code
_entity_poly.pdbx_strand_id
1 'polypeptide(L)'
;MESRNLADWTVVIAGITFEWRLERRPISLVLSEKNSSIVIARFTYSPCGTLANNGAEVGDLTIYRDGLSVDRGGMEKIIAGLLVPINHFKRMGRHYWNDAPLRAVSLTRSHLPPHRASFASYSNPRGTASSNQVDSAHIPHTNQ
;
A
#
# COMPACT_ATOMS: atom_id res chain seq x y z
N MET A 1 22.61 -9.09 -32.23
CA MET A 1 22.32 -7.84 -31.49
C MET A 1 22.28 -8.24 -30.02
N GLU A 2 23.37 -8.00 -29.29
CA GLU A 2 23.46 -8.41 -27.89
C GLU A 2 22.47 -7.56 -27.07
N SER A 3 21.57 -8.24 -26.36
CA SER A 3 20.63 -7.61 -25.45
C SER A 3 21.43 -6.91 -24.36
N ARG A 4 21.50 -5.58 -24.40
CA ARG A 4 22.05 -4.77 -23.29
C ARG A 4 21.44 -5.27 -22.00
N ASN A 5 22.27 -5.87 -21.15
CA ASN A 5 21.83 -6.37 -19.87
C ASN A 5 21.43 -5.14 -19.05
N LEU A 6 20.26 -5.17 -18.41
CA LEU A 6 19.80 -4.03 -17.61
C LEU A 6 20.76 -3.70 -16.46
N ALA A 7 21.69 -4.61 -16.17
CA ALA A 7 22.82 -4.42 -15.27
C ALA A 7 23.66 -3.16 -15.57
N ASP A 8 23.64 -2.64 -16.81
CA ASP A 8 24.43 -1.46 -17.20
C ASP A 8 23.63 -0.14 -17.23
N TRP A 9 22.38 -0.13 -16.77
CA TRP A 9 21.57 1.09 -16.80
C TRP A 9 22.02 2.09 -15.73
N THR A 10 22.62 3.18 -16.20
CA THR A 10 23.11 4.27 -15.35
C THR A 10 22.45 5.59 -15.73
N VAL A 11 22.33 6.49 -14.75
CA VAL A 11 21.80 7.85 -14.91
C VAL A 11 22.84 8.82 -14.38
N VAL A 12 23.12 9.89 -15.13
CA VAL A 12 24.07 10.93 -14.70
C VAL A 12 23.30 12.14 -14.19
N ILE A 13 23.52 12.49 -12.91
CA ILE A 13 22.88 13.63 -12.23
C ILE A 13 24.00 14.51 -11.67
N ALA A 14 24.05 15.78 -12.09
CA ALA A 14 25.09 16.74 -11.71
C ALA A 14 26.54 16.22 -11.86
N GLY A 15 26.80 15.41 -12.90
CA GLY A 15 28.12 14.82 -13.16
C GLY A 15 28.44 13.54 -12.37
N ILE A 16 27.55 13.12 -11.46
CA ILE A 16 27.70 11.88 -10.69
C ILE A 16 26.92 10.77 -11.39
N THR A 17 27.51 9.58 -11.47
CA THR A 17 26.91 8.40 -12.09
C THR A 17 26.16 7.58 -11.05
N PHE A 18 24.88 7.35 -11.30
CA PHE A 18 24.00 6.52 -10.49
C PHE A 18 23.60 5.26 -11.23
N GLU A 19 23.31 4.20 -10.50
CA GLU A 19 22.83 2.94 -11.04
C GLU A 19 21.55 2.49 -10.33
N TRP A 20 20.62 1.93 -11.10
CA TRP A 20 19.44 1.26 -10.57
C TRP A 20 19.74 -0.21 -10.35
N ARG A 21 19.61 -0.68 -9.11
CA ARG A 21 19.84 -2.07 -8.72
C ARG A 21 18.55 -2.72 -8.22
N LEU A 22 18.31 -3.97 -8.62
CA LEU A 22 17.19 -4.76 -8.11
C LEU A 22 17.61 -5.45 -6.80
N GLU A 23 17.02 -5.03 -5.68
CA GLU A 23 17.16 -5.71 -4.40
C GLU A 23 16.05 -6.74 -4.19
N ARG A 24 16.36 -7.83 -3.48
CA ARG A 24 15.40 -8.89 -3.15
C ARG A 24 15.09 -8.80 -1.64
N ARG A 25 13.80 -8.66 -1.30
CA ARG A 25 13.20 -8.62 0.07
C ARG A 25 13.29 -7.27 0.82
N PRO A 26 12.26 -6.40 0.68
CA PRO A 26 11.22 -6.45 -0.35
C PRO A 26 11.85 -6.26 -1.74
N ILE A 27 11.22 -6.82 -2.77
CA ILE A 27 11.61 -6.58 -4.16
C ILE A 27 11.51 -5.07 -4.42
N SER A 28 12.65 -4.45 -4.69
CA SER A 28 12.74 -3.01 -4.87
C SER A 28 13.81 -2.64 -5.89
N LEU A 29 13.64 -1.49 -6.54
CA LEU A 29 14.67 -0.84 -7.33
C LEU A 29 15.30 0.25 -6.50
N VAL A 30 16.62 0.21 -6.38
CA VAL A 30 17.40 1.12 -5.56
C VAL A 30 18.31 1.93 -6.46
N LEU A 31 18.22 3.25 -6.36
CA LEU A 31 19.12 4.18 -7.01
C LEU A 31 20.21 4.59 -6.03
N SER A 32 21.45 4.41 -6.46
CA SER A 32 22.64 4.67 -5.66
C SER A 32 23.76 5.15 -6.56
N GLU A 33 24.66 5.96 -6.01
CA GLU A 33 25.88 6.32 -6.72
C GLU A 33 26.68 5.04 -7.04
N LYS A 34 27.25 4.98 -8.25
CA LYS A 34 28.05 3.85 -8.71
C LYS A 34 29.28 3.71 -7.82
N ASN A 35 29.52 2.50 -7.30
CA ASN A 35 30.56 2.18 -6.30
C ASN A 35 30.32 2.76 -4.90
N SER A 36 29.13 3.29 -4.62
CA SER A 36 28.74 3.78 -3.29
C SER A 36 27.64 2.89 -2.71
N SER A 37 27.53 2.88 -1.38
CA SER A 37 26.40 2.29 -0.65
C SER A 37 25.31 3.32 -0.33
N ILE A 38 25.51 4.59 -0.71
CA ILE A 38 24.54 5.65 -0.47
C ILE A 38 23.36 5.49 -1.43
N VAL A 39 22.18 5.26 -0.84
CA VAL A 39 20.91 5.16 -1.55
C VAL A 39 20.25 6.54 -1.58
N ILE A 40 19.90 7.00 -2.77
CA ILE A 40 19.25 8.30 -2.98
C ILE A 40 17.78 8.16 -3.36
N ALA A 41 17.37 7.01 -3.89
CA ALA A 41 15.97 6.69 -4.10
C ALA A 41 15.73 5.18 -4.01
N ARG A 42 14.52 4.81 -3.58
CA ARG A 42 14.05 3.42 -3.51
C ARG A 42 12.62 3.35 -4.04
N PHE A 43 12.43 2.55 -5.07
CA PHE A 43 11.11 2.14 -5.54
C PHE A 43 10.77 0.76 -5.02
N THR A 44 9.69 0.62 -4.25
CA THR A 44 9.25 -0.65 -3.69
C THR A 44 7.99 -1.10 -4.43
N TYR A 45 8.02 -2.29 -5.04
CA TYR A 45 6.86 -2.83 -5.76
C TYR A 45 5.67 -3.06 -4.81
N SER A 46 4.46 -2.80 -5.30
CA SER A 46 3.21 -3.10 -4.59
C SER A 46 2.87 -4.60 -4.65
N PRO A 47 1.76 -5.05 -4.01
CA PRO A 47 1.23 -6.41 -4.17
C PRO A 47 0.80 -6.76 -5.59
N CYS A 48 0.33 -5.78 -6.37
CA CYS A 48 0.06 -5.98 -7.79
C CYS A 48 1.35 -5.85 -8.62
N GLY A 49 2.28 -5.00 -8.17
CA GLY A 49 3.57 -4.81 -8.77
C GLY A 49 3.47 -4.48 -10.26
N THR A 50 4.31 -5.12 -11.07
CA THR A 50 4.30 -4.96 -12.55
C THR A 50 3.01 -5.46 -13.24
N LEU A 51 2.13 -6.18 -12.54
CA LEU A 51 0.84 -6.66 -13.05
C LEU A 51 -0.32 -5.71 -12.73
N ALA A 52 -0.03 -4.55 -12.12
CA ALA A 52 -1.03 -3.54 -11.83
C ALA A 52 -1.76 -3.10 -13.11
N ASN A 53 -3.09 -3.24 -13.08
CA ASN A 53 -4.01 -2.91 -14.18
C ASN A 53 -5.11 -1.98 -13.65
N ASN A 54 -5.86 -1.33 -14.56
CA ASN A 54 -7.04 -0.52 -14.21
C ASN A 54 -6.76 0.59 -13.18
N GLY A 55 -5.59 1.23 -13.26
CA GLY A 55 -5.19 2.30 -12.35
C GLY A 55 -4.66 1.82 -11.00
N ALA A 56 -4.46 0.52 -10.81
CA ALA A 56 -3.76 0.00 -9.62
C ALA A 56 -2.31 0.53 -9.57
N GLU A 57 -1.83 0.73 -8.35
CA GLU A 57 -0.47 1.22 -8.11
C GLU A 57 0.56 0.13 -8.35
N VAL A 58 1.63 0.46 -9.09
CA VAL A 58 2.75 -0.46 -9.36
C VAL A 58 3.68 -0.59 -8.15
N GLY A 59 3.75 0.45 -7.32
CA GLY A 59 4.66 0.56 -6.19
C GLY A 59 4.80 1.99 -5.70
N ASP A 60 5.67 2.18 -4.72
CA ASP A 60 5.95 3.47 -4.09
C ASP A 60 7.41 3.90 -4.34
N LEU A 61 7.63 5.17 -4.71
CA LEU A 61 8.96 5.75 -4.90
C LEU A 61 9.28 6.69 -3.73
N THR A 62 10.22 6.28 -2.88
CA THR A 62 10.82 7.14 -1.87
C THR A 62 12.09 7.77 -2.42
N ILE A 63 12.20 9.10 -2.39
CA ILE A 63 13.43 9.84 -2.71
C ILE A 63 13.99 10.38 -1.39
N TYR A 64 15.22 9.97 -1.05
CA TYR A 64 15.90 10.45 0.14
C TYR A 64 16.54 11.79 -0.18
N ARG A 65 16.25 12.81 0.63
CA ARG A 65 16.82 14.15 0.44
C ARG A 65 18.34 14.09 0.56
N ASP A 66 18.98 14.26 -0.57
CA ASP A 66 20.40 14.55 -0.75
C ASP A 66 20.51 15.90 -1.48
N GLY A 67 21.72 16.45 -1.63
CA GLY A 67 21.91 17.72 -2.36
C GLY A 67 21.44 17.69 -3.82
N LEU A 68 21.17 16.51 -4.39
CA LEU A 68 20.84 16.30 -5.81
C LEU A 68 19.34 16.22 -6.08
N SER A 69 18.55 15.79 -5.09
CA SER A 69 17.07 15.74 -5.12
C SER A 69 16.41 17.07 -4.73
N VAL A 70 17.21 18.10 -4.42
CA VAL A 70 16.70 19.45 -4.10
C VAL A 70 16.19 20.17 -5.36
N ASP A 71 16.81 19.92 -6.51
CA ASP A 71 16.39 20.55 -7.77
C ASP A 71 15.33 19.71 -8.50
N ARG A 72 14.40 20.39 -9.16
CA ARG A 72 13.35 19.78 -9.98
C ARG A 72 13.94 18.91 -11.09
N GLY A 73 15.04 19.35 -11.70
CA GLY A 73 15.72 18.58 -12.75
C GLY A 73 16.32 17.27 -12.23
N GLY A 74 16.74 17.23 -10.97
CA GLY A 74 17.20 16.01 -10.31
C GLY A 74 16.06 15.00 -10.14
N MET A 75 14.92 15.45 -9.60
CA MET A 75 13.73 14.61 -9.42
C MET A 75 13.21 14.02 -10.74
N GLU A 76 13.15 14.83 -11.80
CA GLU A 76 12.69 14.37 -13.11
C GLU A 76 13.63 13.28 -13.69
N LYS A 77 14.95 13.41 -13.51
CA LYS A 77 15.91 12.39 -13.93
C LYS A 77 15.78 11.09 -13.13
N ILE A 78 15.50 11.17 -11.83
CA ILE A 78 15.26 10.00 -10.99
C ILE A 78 14.01 9.26 -11.50
N ILE A 79 12.90 9.97 -11.71
CA ILE A 79 11.64 9.39 -12.18
C ILE A 79 11.80 8.78 -13.58
N ALA A 80 12.36 9.54 -14.53
CA ALA A 80 12.60 9.04 -15.88
C ALA A 80 13.55 7.84 -15.88
N GLY A 81 14.58 7.89 -15.03
CA GLY A 81 15.53 6.81 -14.81
C GLY A 81 14.89 5.53 -14.27
N LEU A 82 13.86 5.63 -13.42
CA LEU A 82 13.10 4.51 -12.86
C LEU A 82 12.18 3.84 -13.90
N LEU A 83 11.57 4.61 -14.80
CA LEU A 83 10.62 4.07 -15.77
C LEU A 83 11.29 3.09 -16.76
N VAL A 84 12.55 3.31 -17.09
CA VAL A 84 13.32 2.45 -18.00
C VAL A 84 13.45 1.01 -17.48
N PRO A 85 13.98 0.75 -16.26
CA PRO A 85 14.09 -0.60 -15.74
C PRO A 85 12.71 -1.26 -15.55
N ILE A 86 11.70 -0.53 -15.07
CA ILE A 86 10.33 -1.06 -14.94
C ILE A 86 9.81 -1.54 -16.30
N ASN A 87 9.91 -0.72 -17.34
CA ASN A 87 9.43 -1.07 -18.66
C ASN A 87 10.23 -2.22 -19.28
N HIS A 88 11.55 -2.23 -19.08
CA HIS A 88 12.40 -3.31 -19.57
C HIS A 88 12.02 -4.66 -18.95
N PHE A 89 11.81 -4.72 -17.63
CA PHE A 89 11.36 -5.95 -16.98
C PHE A 89 9.99 -6.41 -17.47
N LYS A 90 9.05 -5.49 -17.62
CA LYS A 90 7.73 -5.77 -18.18
C LYS A 90 7.83 -6.36 -19.60
N ARG A 91 8.67 -5.78 -20.47
CA ARG A 91 8.91 -6.28 -21.84
C ARG A 91 9.60 -7.64 -21.88
N MET A 92 10.38 -8.00 -20.86
CA MET A 92 10.98 -9.33 -20.73
C MET A 92 10.04 -10.37 -20.10
N GLY A 93 8.78 -10.03 -19.81
CA GLY A 93 7.86 -10.92 -19.10
C GLY A 93 8.29 -11.18 -17.65
N ARG A 94 9.13 -10.33 -17.07
CA ARG A 94 9.53 -10.43 -15.66
C ARG A 94 8.54 -9.67 -14.82
N HIS A 95 7.89 -10.41 -13.94
CA HIS A 95 6.88 -9.86 -13.05
C HIS A 95 7.44 -9.76 -11.63
N TYR A 96 7.42 -8.55 -11.09
CA TYR A 96 7.87 -8.25 -9.73
C TYR A 96 6.71 -7.66 -8.94
N TRP A 97 6.50 -8.17 -7.74
CA TRP A 97 5.50 -7.72 -6.76
C TRP A 97 6.01 -8.05 -5.36
N ASN A 98 5.47 -7.38 -4.35
CA ASN A 98 5.70 -7.74 -2.96
C ASN A 98 4.38 -8.12 -2.33
N ASP A 99 4.28 -9.33 -1.79
CA ASP A 99 3.13 -9.68 -0.96
C ASP A 99 3.00 -8.62 0.15
N ALA A 100 1.77 -8.15 0.38
CA ALA A 100 1.52 -7.30 1.51
C ALA A 100 2.08 -8.02 2.74
N PRO A 101 2.89 -7.36 3.59
CA PRO A 101 3.23 -7.98 4.85
C PRO A 101 1.90 -8.26 5.53
N LEU A 102 1.58 -9.55 5.73
CA LEU A 102 0.78 -9.96 6.88
C LEU A 102 1.41 -9.19 8.01
N ARG A 103 0.72 -8.14 8.45
CA ARG A 103 1.20 -7.25 9.50
C ARG A 103 1.88 -8.14 10.54
N ALA A 104 3.14 -7.88 10.83
CA ALA A 104 3.72 -8.31 12.08
C ALA A 104 2.94 -7.60 13.21
N VAL A 105 1.70 -8.03 13.45
CA VAL A 105 0.94 -7.79 14.68
C VAL A 105 1.36 -8.88 15.66
N SER A 106 2.65 -8.92 15.96
CA SER A 106 3.18 -9.59 17.13
C SER A 106 3.93 -8.56 17.98
N LEU A 107 3.30 -7.40 18.13
CA LEU A 107 3.32 -6.69 19.41
C LEU A 107 1.93 -6.87 20.03
N THR A 108 1.72 -8.05 20.61
CA THR A 108 0.72 -8.28 21.66
C THR A 108 1.06 -7.38 22.83
N ARG A 109 0.67 -6.10 22.74
CA ARG A 109 0.78 -5.17 23.85
C ARG A 109 -0.32 -5.49 24.86
N SER A 110 0.15 -5.98 26.00
CA SER A 110 -0.50 -5.98 27.33
C SER A 110 -1.74 -6.87 27.51
N HIS A 111 -1.50 -7.97 28.23
CA HIS A 111 -2.46 -8.64 29.10
C HIS A 111 -3.36 -7.63 29.83
N LEU A 112 -4.67 -7.76 29.66
CA LEU A 112 -5.64 -7.35 30.66
C LEU A 112 -6.34 -8.60 31.20
N PRO A 113 -6.55 -8.70 32.52
CA PRO A 113 -6.88 -9.95 33.19
C PRO A 113 -8.31 -10.42 32.92
N PRO A 114 -8.59 -11.73 33.04
CA PRO A 114 -9.93 -12.27 32.87
C PRO A 114 -10.73 -12.04 34.15
N HIS A 115 -11.50 -10.94 34.23
CA HIS A 115 -12.47 -10.81 35.31
C HIS A 115 -13.78 -11.49 34.94
N ARG A 116 -13.84 -12.76 35.35
CA ARG A 116 -15.02 -13.57 35.64
C ARG A 116 -16.19 -12.73 36.19
N ALA A 117 -17.33 -12.76 35.53
CA ALA A 117 -18.64 -12.61 36.17
C ALA A 117 -19.66 -13.42 35.37
N SER A 118 -19.87 -14.66 35.81
CA SER A 118 -21.09 -15.40 35.53
C SER A 118 -22.24 -14.71 36.24
N PHE A 119 -23.34 -14.45 35.55
CA PHE A 119 -24.65 -14.41 36.18
C PHE A 119 -25.65 -15.22 35.35
N ALA A 120 -26.34 -16.08 36.08
CA ALA A 120 -27.21 -17.12 35.61
C ALA A 120 -28.51 -16.56 35.01
N SER A 121 -28.98 -17.26 33.98
CA SER A 121 -30.35 -17.17 33.47
C SER A 121 -31.37 -17.43 34.58
N TYR A 122 -32.40 -16.58 34.63
CA TYR A 122 -33.71 -16.98 35.16
C TYR A 122 -34.77 -16.67 34.11
N SER A 123 -35.26 -17.74 33.50
CA SER A 123 -36.54 -17.81 32.81
C SER A 123 -37.65 -18.01 33.84
N ASN A 124 -38.76 -17.27 33.75
CA ASN A 124 -40.11 -17.88 33.67
C ASN A 124 -41.25 -16.87 33.40
N PRO A 125 -42.43 -17.37 32.98
CA PRO A 125 -43.36 -16.70 32.07
C PRO A 125 -44.57 -16.09 32.80
N ARG A 126 -45.54 -15.64 31.99
CA ARG A 126 -46.99 -15.52 32.26
C ARG A 126 -47.47 -14.06 32.23
N GLY A 127 -48.06 -13.69 31.11
CA GLY A 127 -48.80 -12.45 30.91
C GLY A 127 -49.82 -12.64 29.80
N THR A 128 -51.03 -13.03 30.22
CA THR A 128 -52.22 -13.38 29.45
C THR A 128 -52.61 -12.39 28.37
N ALA A 129 -52.97 -12.93 27.20
CA ALA A 129 -53.76 -12.24 26.20
C ALA A 129 -55.12 -11.82 26.79
N SER A 130 -55.53 -10.58 26.51
CA SER A 130 -56.93 -10.19 26.56
C SER A 130 -57.24 -9.25 25.39
N SER A 131 -58.29 -9.63 24.68
CA SER A 131 -58.92 -8.97 23.54
C SER A 131 -59.82 -7.82 24.00
N ASN A 132 -60.02 -6.83 23.11
CA ASN A 132 -61.26 -6.04 22.84
C ASN A 132 -60.84 -4.80 22.00
N GLN A 133 -61.08 -4.72 20.68
CA GLN A 133 -62.31 -4.49 19.89
C GLN A 133 -62.93 -3.07 20.04
N VAL A 134 -62.98 -2.34 18.90
CA VAL A 134 -63.88 -1.23 18.43
C VAL A 134 -63.98 0.06 19.29
N ASP A 135 -64.12 1.30 18.79
CA ASP A 135 -64.66 1.81 17.52
C ASP A 135 -64.31 3.32 17.31
N SER A 136 -64.45 3.78 16.06
CA SER A 136 -64.91 5.12 15.62
C SER A 136 -64.05 6.40 15.73
N ALA A 137 -63.56 6.82 14.54
CA ALA A 137 -63.75 8.10 13.85
C ALA A 137 -63.66 9.47 14.58
N HIS A 138 -62.75 10.35 14.15
CA HIS A 138 -63.10 11.65 13.51
C HIS A 138 -61.84 12.35 12.93
N ILE A 139 -61.91 12.76 11.66
CA ILE A 139 -61.02 13.75 11.01
C ILE A 139 -61.78 15.09 11.05
N PRO A 140 -61.09 16.22 11.25
CA PRO A 140 -61.10 17.20 10.17
C PRO A 140 -59.73 17.85 9.87
N HIS A 141 -59.55 18.08 8.57
CA HIS A 141 -58.63 19.00 7.93
C HIS A 141 -58.52 20.37 8.62
N THR A 142 -57.38 21.05 8.50
CA THR A 142 -57.31 22.39 7.87
C THR A 142 -55.89 22.68 7.37
N ASN A 143 -55.82 23.18 6.14
CA ASN A 143 -54.64 23.69 5.43
C ASN A 143 -53.96 24.85 6.15
N GLN A 144 -52.63 24.93 6.02
CA GLN A 144 -51.94 26.12 5.51
C GLN A 144 -50.80 25.69 4.59
#